data_AF-A0A6I2H533-F1
#
_entry.id   AF-A0A6I2H533-F1
#
_cell.length_a   1.000
_cell.length_b   1.000
_cell.length_c   1.000
_cell.angle_alpha   90.00
_cell.angle_beta   90.00
_cell.angle_gamma   90.00
#
_symmetry.space_group_name_H-M   'P 1'
#
loop_
_entity.id
_entity.type
_entity.pdbx_description
1 polymer ?
#
loop_
_entity_poly.entity_id
_entity_poly.type
_entity_poly.pdbx_seq_one_letter_code
_entity_poly.pdbx_strand_id
1 'polypeptide(L)'
;MATHVFARLSGHGLTLVPINPYRFERAAGDAVVLTRATPGGPRQVTVTPAAGGGEPQVDCAPGTGSLDEVGGLQDGPRLDHWRIETALFTLAWPRGLALLSAKDDRRPPAFELHGEAGAFMFFQGPFSEQKLPPLERMAGLGQSVARTGEGPRHRWVELTYRHEGAPWVQRHALIALRPGHTLVLSAQAPAPVAEATMALMEEVARSVQPGRPAPAGAGGCH
;
A
#
# COMPACT_ATOMS: atom_id res chain seq x y z
N MET A 1 -6.56 -18.87 16.33
CA MET A 1 -6.86 -18.32 14.98
C MET A 1 -5.68 -17.46 14.58
N ALA A 2 -5.04 -17.73 13.44
CA ALA A 2 -3.88 -16.94 13.01
C ALA A 2 -4.34 -15.52 12.64
N THR A 3 -3.91 -14.53 13.41
CA THR A 3 -4.15 -13.12 13.16
C THR A 3 -3.55 -12.79 11.79
N HIS A 4 -4.41 -12.54 10.80
CA HIS A 4 -3.96 -12.15 9.46
C HIS A 4 -3.05 -10.93 9.59
N VAL A 5 -1.82 -11.04 9.09
CA VAL A 5 -0.85 -9.94 9.13
C VAL A 5 -1.26 -8.91 8.08
N PHE A 6 -1.98 -7.88 8.53
CA PHE A 6 -2.34 -6.69 7.76
C PHE A 6 -1.10 -5.92 7.28
N ALA A 7 -1.28 -5.02 6.31
CA ALA A 7 -0.22 -4.08 5.98
C ALA A 7 0.00 -3.14 7.17
N ARG A 8 1.25 -3.02 7.60
CA ARG A 8 1.68 -2.11 8.67
C ARG A 8 2.60 -1.04 8.08
N LEU A 9 2.77 0.05 8.81
CA LEU A 9 3.66 1.12 8.40
C LEU A 9 4.91 1.15 9.29
N SER A 10 6.10 1.11 8.70
CA SER A 10 7.36 1.07 9.44
C SER A 10 8.36 2.09 8.91
N GLY A 11 9.04 2.80 9.80
CA GLY A 11 9.97 3.88 9.46
C GLY A 11 10.21 4.80 10.66
N HIS A 12 11.22 5.66 10.59
CA HIS A 12 11.53 6.63 11.66
C HIS A 12 11.71 6.01 13.06
N GLY A 13 12.14 4.76 13.13
CA GLY A 13 12.30 4.02 14.40
C GLY A 13 10.99 3.43 14.94
N LEU A 14 9.90 3.50 14.19
CA LEU A 14 8.55 3.11 14.61
C LEU A 14 7.92 2.09 13.66
N THR A 15 7.00 1.29 14.20
CA THR A 15 6.08 0.45 13.44
C THR A 15 4.66 0.66 13.94
N LEU A 16 3.78 1.12 13.05
CA LEU A 16 2.34 1.30 13.29
C LEU A 16 1.58 0.05 12.82
N VAL A 17 0.93 -0.63 13.77
CA VAL A 17 0.15 -1.84 13.51
C VAL A 17 -1.34 -1.48 13.58
N PRO A 18 -2.08 -1.44 12.46
CA PRO A 18 -3.46 -0.98 12.47
C PRO A 18 -4.45 -2.08 12.91
N ILE A 19 -5.64 -1.64 13.37
CA ILE A 19 -6.83 -2.49 13.50
C ILE A 19 -7.74 -2.30 12.27
N ASN A 20 -8.12 -3.39 11.61
CA ASN A 20 -9.01 -3.37 10.46
C ASN A 20 -10.46 -2.94 10.82
N PRO A 21 -11.18 -2.18 9.97
CA PRO A 21 -10.71 -1.44 8.79
C PRO A 21 -9.93 -0.18 9.16
N TYR A 22 -8.85 0.09 8.43
CA TYR A 22 -7.95 1.22 8.71
C TYR A 22 -7.65 2.07 7.49
N ARG A 23 -7.19 3.29 7.76
CA ARG A 23 -6.66 4.24 6.81
C ARG A 23 -5.45 4.95 7.43
N PHE A 24 -4.33 4.94 6.72
CA PHE A 24 -3.17 5.76 7.01
C PHE A 24 -3.11 6.93 6.02
N GLU A 25 -2.88 8.12 6.53
CA GLU A 25 -2.66 9.34 5.76
C GLU A 25 -1.42 10.07 6.25
N ARG A 26 -0.72 10.75 5.35
CA ARG A 26 0.39 11.62 5.74
C ARG A 26 -0.18 12.94 6.27
N ALA A 27 0.37 13.39 7.40
CA ALA A 27 0.18 14.74 7.90
C ALA A 27 1.43 15.60 7.60
N ALA A 28 1.54 16.76 8.25
CA ALA A 28 2.69 17.63 8.10
C ALA A 28 4.01 16.93 8.48
N GLY A 29 5.06 17.15 7.69
CA GLY A 29 6.36 16.49 7.88
C GLY A 29 6.30 14.98 7.66
N ASP A 30 6.68 14.23 8.69
CA ASP A 30 6.67 12.76 8.72
C ASP A 30 5.59 12.19 9.63
N ALA A 31 4.68 13.03 10.12
CA ALA A 31 3.55 12.60 10.92
C ALA A 31 2.57 11.76 10.09
N VAL A 32 1.92 10.81 10.76
CA VAL A 32 0.96 9.88 10.16
C VAL A 32 -0.33 9.92 10.93
N VAL A 33 -1.44 10.08 10.20
CA VAL A 33 -2.78 9.93 10.74
C VAL A 33 -3.19 8.47 10.54
N LEU A 34 -3.52 7.77 11.62
CA LEU A 34 -4.13 6.44 11.59
C LEU A 34 -5.59 6.55 12.02
N THR A 35 -6.47 6.18 11.11
CA THR A 35 -7.92 6.19 11.31
C THR A 35 -8.48 4.78 11.23
N ARG A 36 -9.40 4.45 12.14
CA ARG A 36 -10.20 3.23 12.13
C ARG A 36 -11.68 3.58 12.04
N ALA A 37 -12.41 2.95 11.13
CA ALA A 37 -13.87 3.10 11.08
C ALA A 37 -14.54 2.18 12.11
N THR A 38 -15.45 2.74 12.92
CA THR A 38 -16.24 1.98 13.91
C THR A 38 -17.73 2.30 13.77
N PRO A 39 -18.64 1.46 14.32
CA PRO A 39 -20.06 1.78 14.34
C PRO A 39 -20.40 3.11 15.05
N GLY A 40 -19.59 3.53 16.03
CA GLY A 40 -19.74 4.78 16.78
C GLY A 40 -18.99 5.96 16.16
N GLY A 41 -18.68 5.91 14.87
CA GLY A 41 -17.89 6.91 14.15
C GLY A 41 -16.40 6.56 14.04
N PRO A 42 -15.62 7.36 13.29
CA PRO A 42 -14.20 7.13 13.15
C PRO A 42 -13.47 7.34 14.49
N ARG A 43 -12.40 6.57 14.68
CA ARG A 43 -11.37 6.78 15.71
C ARG A 43 -10.08 7.15 15.01
N GLN A 44 -9.36 8.13 15.52
CA GLN A 44 -8.21 8.70 14.83
C GLN A 44 -7.13 9.14 15.82
N VAL A 45 -5.89 8.83 15.47
CA VAL A 45 -4.70 9.35 16.13
C VAL A 45 -3.72 9.91 15.10
N THR A 46 -2.96 10.92 15.50
CA THR A 46 -1.79 11.40 14.75
C THR A 46 -0.53 10.98 15.49
N VAL A 47 0.37 10.28 14.81
CA VAL A 47 1.67 9.87 15.35
C VAL A 47 2.76 10.68 14.68
N THR A 48 3.53 11.42 15.48
CA THR A 48 4.65 12.24 15.02
C THR A 48 5.96 11.62 15.53
N PRO A 49 6.85 11.13 14.63
CA PRO A 49 8.14 10.61 15.04
C PRO A 49 8.98 11.67 15.76
N ALA A 50 9.73 11.26 16.78
CA ALA A 50 10.65 12.15 17.47
C ALA A 50 11.87 12.50 16.61
N ALA A 51 12.26 13.76 16.62
CA ALA A 51 13.56 14.15 16.09
C ALA A 51 14.68 13.56 16.98
N GLY A 52 15.63 12.85 16.38
CA GLY A 52 16.83 12.38 17.09
C GLY A 52 16.64 11.16 18.01
N GLY A 53 15.52 10.43 17.91
CA GLY A 53 15.34 9.15 18.60
C GLY A 53 14.76 9.24 20.03
N GLY A 54 14.07 10.34 20.35
CA GLY A 54 13.23 10.43 21.56
C GLY A 54 11.91 9.65 21.42
N GLU A 55 11.02 9.82 22.40
CA GLU A 55 9.68 9.21 22.36
C GLU A 55 8.78 9.92 21.32
N PRO A 56 8.03 9.15 20.51
CA PRO A 56 7.11 9.73 19.54
C PRO A 56 5.92 10.40 20.23
N GLN A 57 5.42 11.47 19.63
CA GLN A 57 4.21 12.14 20.09
C GLN A 57 2.98 11.45 19.48
N VAL A 58 1.96 11.20 20.31
CA VAL A 58 0.68 10.61 19.89
C VAL A 58 -0.45 11.54 20.31
N ASP A 59 -1.14 12.12 19.33
CA ASP A 59 -2.28 13.02 19.55
C ASP A 59 -3.58 12.31 19.16
N CYS A 60 -4.50 12.17 20.11
CA CYS A 60 -5.82 11.57 19.86
C CYS A 60 -6.83 12.64 19.39
N ALA A 61 -7.56 12.34 18.30
CA ALA A 61 -8.64 13.20 17.84
C ALA A 61 -9.86 13.13 18.78
N PRO A 62 -10.76 14.12 18.76
CA PRO A 62 -12.01 14.08 19.54
C PRO A 62 -12.77 12.77 19.33
N GLY A 63 -13.20 12.17 20.44
CA GLY A 63 -13.89 10.87 20.45
C GLY A 63 -12.98 9.65 20.40
N THR A 64 -11.64 9.83 20.38
CA THR A 64 -10.65 8.74 20.50
C THR A 64 -9.97 8.84 21.86
N GLY A 65 -10.07 7.81 22.69
CA GLY A 65 -9.50 7.82 24.04
C GLY A 65 -8.03 7.40 24.09
N SER A 66 -7.58 6.58 23.15
CA SER A 66 -6.21 6.05 23.13
C SER A 66 -5.79 5.53 21.76
N LEU A 67 -4.49 5.27 21.59
CA LEU A 67 -3.92 4.59 20.43
C LEU A 67 -4.52 3.19 20.22
N ASP A 68 -4.76 2.45 21.31
CA ASP A 68 -5.24 1.06 21.27
C ASP A 68 -6.63 0.91 20.62
N GLU A 69 -7.40 2.01 20.50
CA GLU A 69 -8.67 2.00 19.79
C GLU A 69 -8.51 1.90 18.26
N VAL A 70 -7.37 2.32 17.71
CA VAL A 70 -7.09 2.35 16.27
C VAL A 70 -5.98 1.40 15.84
N GLY A 71 -5.05 1.06 16.73
CA GLY A 71 -3.86 0.29 16.41
C GLY A 71 -2.90 0.15 17.58
N GLY A 72 -1.67 -0.23 17.28
CA GLY A 72 -0.57 -0.27 18.22
C GLY A 72 0.69 0.37 17.64
N LEU A 73 1.62 0.71 18.52
CA LEU A 73 2.91 1.29 18.18
C LEU A 73 4.00 0.40 18.75
N GLN A 74 4.99 0.08 17.92
CA GLN A 74 6.12 -0.77 18.26
C GLN A 74 7.42 -0.11 17.80
N ASP A 75 8.55 -0.57 18.34
CA ASP A 75 9.86 -0.24 17.80
C ASP A 75 9.97 -0.70 16.34
N GLY A 76 10.57 0.13 15.50
CA GLY A 76 10.70 -0.10 14.08
C GLY A 76 12.08 0.26 13.53
N PRO A 77 12.26 0.11 12.21
CA PRO A 77 13.51 0.41 11.56
C PRO A 77 13.78 1.92 11.55
N ARG A 78 15.03 2.32 11.82
CA ARG A 78 15.49 3.73 11.74
C ARG A 78 15.73 4.13 10.29
N LEU A 79 14.64 4.26 9.54
CA LEU A 79 14.63 4.80 8.18
C LEU A 79 14.24 6.28 8.23
N ASP A 80 14.70 7.05 7.24
CA ASP A 80 14.30 8.44 7.00
C ASP A 80 12.96 8.57 6.26
N HIS A 81 12.27 7.45 6.03
CA HIS A 81 10.99 7.39 5.34
C HIS A 81 10.12 6.25 5.90
N TRP A 82 8.81 6.39 5.68
CA TRP A 82 7.84 5.33 5.91
C TRP A 82 7.82 4.29 4.78
N ARG A 83 7.75 3.02 5.16
CA ARG A 83 7.52 1.87 4.29
C ARG A 83 6.23 1.17 4.69
N ILE A 84 5.55 0.62 3.68
CA ILE A 84 4.45 -0.33 3.88
C ILE A 84 5.08 -1.72 3.96
N GLU A 85 4.74 -2.45 5.01
CA GLU A 85 5.20 -3.82 5.21
C GLU A 85 4.02 -4.79 5.22
N THR A 86 4.19 -5.90 4.51
CA THR A 86 3.30 -7.06 4.57
C THR A 86 4.11 -8.30 4.92
N ALA A 87 3.43 -9.43 5.14
CA ALA A 87 4.11 -10.72 5.28
C ALA A 87 4.91 -11.15 4.03
N LEU A 88 4.59 -10.58 2.85
CA LEU A 88 5.12 -11.04 1.56
C LEU A 88 6.19 -10.10 0.99
N PHE A 89 6.01 -8.80 1.17
CA PHE A 89 6.86 -7.75 0.60
C PHE A 89 6.80 -6.45 1.41
N THR A 90 7.79 -5.60 1.18
CA THR A 90 7.82 -4.21 1.68
C THR A 90 7.96 -3.25 0.51
N LEU A 91 7.49 -2.02 0.66
CA LEU A 91 7.67 -0.95 -0.35
C LEU A 91 7.71 0.42 0.33
N ALA A 92 8.31 1.42 -0.32
CA ALA A 92 8.28 2.79 0.18
C ALA A 92 6.85 3.34 0.05
N TRP A 93 6.30 3.96 1.09
CA TRP A 93 4.97 4.55 1.00
C TRP A 93 5.06 5.88 0.23
N PRO A 94 4.58 5.97 -1.02
CA PRO A 94 4.72 7.19 -1.81
C PRO A 94 3.98 8.37 -1.16
N ARG A 95 4.52 9.58 -1.34
CA ARG A 95 3.80 10.80 -0.95
C ARG A 95 2.56 10.98 -1.85
N GLY A 96 1.50 11.56 -1.30
CA GLY A 96 0.26 11.82 -2.03
C GLY A 96 -0.73 10.65 -2.11
N LEU A 97 -0.41 9.47 -1.57
CA LEU A 97 -1.35 8.35 -1.49
C LEU A 97 -1.70 8.02 -0.03
N ALA A 98 -2.99 7.82 0.25
CA ALA A 98 -3.47 7.20 1.47
C ALA A 98 -3.34 5.67 1.35
N LEU A 99 -3.01 4.99 2.45
CA LEU A 99 -2.99 3.53 2.53
C LEU A 99 -4.25 3.06 3.27
N LEU A 100 -5.07 2.22 2.64
CA LEU A 100 -6.31 1.73 3.22
C LEU A 100 -6.33 0.21 3.28
N SER A 101 -7.01 -0.35 4.27
CA SER A 101 -7.42 -1.75 4.23
C SER A 101 -8.31 -2.01 3.01
N ALA A 102 -8.01 -3.07 2.25
CA ALA A 102 -8.87 -3.49 1.14
C ALA A 102 -10.26 -3.91 1.65
N LYS A 103 -11.30 -3.68 0.84
CA LYS A 103 -12.68 -4.10 1.20
C LYS A 103 -12.84 -5.62 1.26
N ASP A 104 -12.09 -6.34 0.43
CA ASP A 104 -12.03 -7.80 0.42
C ASP A 104 -10.71 -8.26 1.03
N ASP A 105 -10.72 -8.63 2.31
CA ASP A 105 -9.56 -9.11 3.05
C ASP A 105 -9.16 -10.55 2.69
N ARG A 106 -9.95 -11.23 1.84
CA ARG A 106 -9.72 -12.63 1.46
C ARG A 106 -8.62 -12.78 0.41
N ARG A 107 -8.20 -11.68 -0.24
CA ARG A 107 -7.18 -11.70 -1.29
C ARG A 107 -5.97 -10.89 -0.87
N PRO A 108 -4.84 -11.53 -0.53
CA PRO A 108 -3.62 -10.81 -0.25
C PRO A 108 -3.06 -10.12 -1.52
N PRO A 109 -2.37 -8.98 -1.35
CA PRO A 109 -2.25 -8.22 -0.11
C PRO A 109 -3.52 -7.41 0.20
N ALA A 110 -3.91 -7.35 1.46
CA ALA A 110 -5.17 -6.78 1.94
C ALA A 110 -5.14 -5.24 2.09
N PHE A 111 -4.54 -4.52 1.12
CA PHE A 111 -4.51 -3.06 1.14
C PHE A 111 -4.59 -2.43 -0.25
N GLU A 112 -5.02 -1.18 -0.28
CA GLU A 112 -5.12 -0.33 -1.46
C GLU A 112 -4.42 1.01 -1.20
N LEU A 113 -3.90 1.63 -2.25
CA LEU A 113 -3.36 2.99 -2.21
C LEU A 113 -4.30 3.93 -2.96
N HIS A 114 -4.78 4.98 -2.30
CA HIS A 114 -5.75 5.91 -2.87
C HIS A 114 -5.13 7.30 -3.02
N GLY A 115 -5.21 7.86 -4.22
CA GLY A 115 -4.75 9.20 -4.53
C GLY A 115 -5.91 10.16 -4.81
N GLU A 116 -5.57 11.32 -5.36
CA GLU A 116 -6.55 12.35 -5.74
C GLU A 116 -7.43 11.90 -6.92
N ALA A 117 -8.58 12.57 -7.09
CA ALA A 117 -9.50 12.38 -8.22
C ALA A 117 -9.93 10.92 -8.46
N GLY A 118 -9.95 10.08 -7.40
CA GLY A 118 -10.31 8.67 -7.52
C GLY A 118 -9.22 7.77 -8.12
N ALA A 119 -8.00 8.28 -8.25
CA ALA A 119 -6.84 7.46 -8.59
C ALA A 119 -6.63 6.40 -7.50
N PHE A 120 -6.33 5.16 -7.90
CA PHE A 120 -6.00 4.13 -6.93
C PHE A 120 -5.02 3.10 -7.49
N MET A 121 -4.34 2.42 -6.57
CA MET A 121 -3.43 1.31 -6.86
C MET A 121 -3.71 0.14 -5.94
N PHE A 122 -3.51 -1.06 -6.45
CA PHE A 122 -3.63 -2.28 -5.68
C PHE A 122 -2.68 -3.35 -6.21
N PHE A 123 -2.36 -4.29 -5.36
CA PHE A 123 -1.52 -5.43 -5.70
C PHE A 123 -2.36 -6.70 -5.79
N GLN A 124 -1.88 -7.65 -6.59
CA GLN A 124 -2.39 -9.01 -6.64
C GLN A 124 -1.22 -10.00 -6.65
N GLY A 125 -1.42 -11.17 -6.05
CA GLY A 125 -0.46 -12.26 -6.04
C GLY A 125 0.16 -12.51 -4.65
N PRO A 126 1.34 -13.14 -4.58
CA PRO A 126 2.22 -13.49 -5.70
C PRO A 126 1.63 -14.58 -6.60
N PHE A 127 1.88 -14.47 -7.90
CA PHE A 127 1.57 -15.48 -8.90
C PHE A 127 2.84 -16.20 -9.34
N SER A 128 2.69 -17.47 -9.72
CA SER A 128 3.70 -18.15 -10.52
C SER A 128 3.80 -17.46 -11.89
N GLU A 129 5.01 -17.13 -12.33
CA GLU A 129 5.23 -16.42 -13.59
C GLU A 129 4.61 -17.14 -14.81
N GLN A 130 4.64 -18.47 -14.82
CA GLN A 130 4.07 -19.30 -15.89
C GLN A 130 2.54 -19.21 -15.99
N LYS A 131 1.86 -18.76 -14.92
CA LYS A 131 0.41 -18.62 -14.86
C LYS A 131 -0.06 -17.21 -15.26
N LEU A 132 0.85 -16.26 -15.40
CA LEU A 132 0.50 -14.92 -15.81
C LEU A 132 0.30 -14.85 -17.32
N PRO A 133 -0.77 -14.21 -17.82
CA PRO A 133 -0.89 -13.95 -19.24
C PRO A 133 0.23 -12.99 -19.70
N PRO A 134 0.56 -12.99 -20.99
CA PRO A 134 1.34 -11.90 -21.59
C PRO A 134 0.74 -10.54 -21.26
N LEU A 135 1.58 -9.52 -21.10
CA LEU A 135 1.18 -8.16 -20.70
C LEU A 135 0.06 -7.60 -21.59
N GLU A 136 0.17 -7.79 -22.89
CA GLU A 136 -0.78 -7.30 -23.89
C GLU A 136 -2.15 -7.95 -23.75
N ARG A 137 -2.21 -9.15 -23.14
CA ARG A 137 -3.45 -9.88 -22.87
C ARG A 137 -4.03 -9.58 -21.49
N MET A 138 -3.44 -8.65 -20.74
CA MET A 138 -4.01 -8.13 -19.49
C MET A 138 -5.09 -7.07 -19.74
N ALA A 139 -5.25 -6.58 -20.97
CA ALA A 139 -6.34 -5.70 -21.34
C ALA A 139 -7.70 -6.40 -21.20
N GLY A 140 -8.58 -5.83 -20.38
CA GLY A 140 -9.97 -6.24 -20.26
C GLY A 140 -10.85 -5.74 -21.42
N LEU A 141 -12.11 -6.14 -21.39
CA LEU A 141 -13.10 -5.67 -22.37
C LEU A 141 -13.23 -4.14 -22.34
N GLY A 142 -13.16 -3.51 -23.51
CA GLY A 142 -13.27 -2.05 -23.66
C GLY A 142 -11.98 -1.27 -23.36
N GLN A 143 -10.87 -1.97 -23.10
CA GLN A 143 -9.56 -1.37 -22.91
C GLN A 143 -8.73 -1.52 -24.19
N SER A 144 -7.85 -0.54 -24.44
CA SER A 144 -6.90 -0.57 -25.55
C SER A 144 -5.50 -0.37 -25.04
N VAL A 145 -4.54 -1.15 -25.53
CA VAL A 145 -3.12 -0.98 -25.21
C VAL A 145 -2.63 0.31 -25.82
N ALA A 146 -2.17 1.24 -24.97
CA ALA A 146 -1.59 2.50 -25.41
C ALA A 146 -0.08 2.38 -25.61
N ARG A 147 0.60 1.72 -24.68
CA ARG A 147 2.06 1.47 -24.73
C ARG A 147 2.48 0.39 -23.74
N THR A 148 3.68 -0.15 -23.95
CA THR A 148 4.36 -1.05 -23.03
C THR A 148 5.70 -0.44 -22.62
N GLY A 149 6.30 -0.97 -21.55
CA GLY A 149 7.64 -0.60 -21.17
C GLY A 149 8.22 -1.51 -20.11
N GLU A 150 9.49 -1.26 -19.81
CA GLU A 150 10.28 -2.04 -18.87
C GLU A 150 11.00 -1.11 -17.90
N GLY A 151 11.12 -1.55 -16.66
CA GLY A 151 11.95 -0.97 -15.63
C GLY A 151 12.92 -2.02 -15.08
N PRO A 152 13.81 -1.66 -14.15
CA PRO A 152 14.87 -2.55 -13.69
C PRO A 152 14.39 -3.88 -13.08
N ARG A 153 13.16 -3.92 -12.53
CA ARG A 153 12.60 -5.09 -11.83
C ARG A 153 11.16 -5.39 -12.21
N HIS A 154 10.64 -4.73 -13.23
CA HIS A 154 9.27 -4.88 -13.65
C HIS A 154 9.11 -4.57 -15.13
N ARG A 155 8.06 -5.14 -15.71
CA ARG A 155 7.57 -4.83 -17.05
C ARG A 155 6.12 -4.41 -16.95
N TRP A 156 5.66 -3.53 -17.82
CA TRP A 156 4.34 -2.95 -17.68
C TRP A 156 3.64 -2.72 -19.02
N VAL A 157 2.31 -2.67 -18.95
CA VAL A 157 1.42 -2.28 -20.04
C VAL A 157 0.51 -1.15 -19.54
N GLU A 158 0.40 -0.10 -20.34
CA GLU A 158 -0.55 0.99 -20.12
C GLU A 158 -1.73 0.84 -21.08
N LEU A 159 -2.91 1.02 -20.52
CA LEU A 159 -4.20 0.82 -21.13
C LEU A 159 -5.00 2.11 -21.03
N THR A 160 -5.74 2.42 -22.08
CA THR A 160 -6.72 3.52 -22.09
C THR A 160 -8.12 2.95 -22.25
N TYR A 161 -9.09 3.56 -21.58
CA TYR A 161 -10.50 3.16 -21.63
C TYR A 161 -11.43 4.31 -21.26
N ARG A 162 -12.75 4.07 -21.30
CA ARG A 162 -13.75 5.01 -20.78
C ARG A 162 -14.47 4.44 -19.56
N HIS A 163 -14.66 5.27 -18.56
CA HIS A 163 -15.47 4.98 -17.39
C HIS A 163 -16.42 6.16 -17.15
N GLU A 164 -17.73 5.87 -17.09
CA GLU A 164 -18.77 6.89 -16.96
C GLU A 164 -18.64 8.03 -18.01
N GLY A 165 -18.26 7.65 -19.24
CA GLY A 165 -18.07 8.59 -20.34
C GLY A 165 -16.74 9.36 -20.32
N ALA A 166 -16.01 9.39 -19.21
CA ALA A 166 -14.72 10.06 -19.09
C ALA A 166 -13.54 9.17 -19.54
N PRO A 167 -12.45 9.75 -20.07
CA PRO A 167 -11.25 9.00 -20.41
C PRO A 167 -10.43 8.64 -19.16
N TRP A 168 -10.01 7.38 -19.07
CA TRP A 168 -9.20 6.84 -17.99
C TRP A 168 -7.97 6.12 -18.53
N VAL A 169 -6.94 6.07 -17.68
CA VAL A 169 -5.71 5.33 -17.92
C VAL A 169 -5.54 4.31 -16.80
N GLN A 170 -5.18 3.08 -17.17
CA GLN A 170 -4.80 2.03 -16.25
C GLN A 170 -3.43 1.49 -16.66
N ARG A 171 -2.60 1.11 -15.68
CA ARG A 171 -1.33 0.42 -15.93
C ARG A 171 -1.25 -0.81 -15.06
N HIS A 172 -0.80 -1.91 -15.66
CA HIS A 172 -0.40 -3.12 -14.95
C HIS A 172 1.11 -3.26 -15.03
N ALA A 173 1.77 -3.47 -13.90
CA ALA A 173 3.18 -3.83 -13.80
C ALA A 173 3.33 -5.22 -13.20
N LEU A 174 4.13 -6.05 -13.85
CA LEU A 174 4.57 -7.35 -13.35
C LEU A 174 5.91 -7.15 -12.64
N ILE A 175 5.92 -7.27 -11.31
CA ILE A 175 7.08 -7.01 -10.46
C ILE A 175 7.65 -8.33 -9.97
N ALA A 176 8.91 -8.62 -10.29
CA ALA A 176 9.59 -9.81 -9.81
C ALA A 176 9.85 -9.71 -8.30
N LEU A 177 9.16 -10.54 -7.51
CA LEU A 177 9.31 -10.57 -6.06
C LEU A 177 10.46 -11.51 -5.66
N ARG A 178 10.41 -12.77 -6.09
CA ARG A 178 11.43 -13.81 -5.87
C ARG A 178 11.51 -14.68 -7.14
N PRO A 179 12.52 -15.55 -7.32
CA PRO A 179 12.56 -16.46 -8.47
C PRO A 179 11.21 -17.19 -8.67
N GLY A 180 10.64 -17.05 -9.86
CA GLY A 180 9.35 -17.64 -10.26
C GLY A 180 8.09 -17.03 -9.61
N HIS A 181 8.22 -15.99 -8.79
CA HIS A 181 7.11 -15.34 -8.09
C HIS A 181 6.99 -13.86 -8.44
N THR A 182 5.83 -13.48 -8.97
CA THR A 182 5.57 -12.15 -9.52
C THR A 182 4.36 -11.53 -8.84
N LEU A 183 4.46 -10.25 -8.47
CA LEU A 183 3.33 -9.43 -8.07
C LEU A 183 2.78 -8.68 -9.28
N VAL A 184 1.46 -8.52 -9.35
CA VAL A 184 0.83 -7.58 -10.27
C VAL A 184 0.50 -6.31 -9.49
N LEU A 185 1.11 -5.18 -9.84
CA LEU A 185 0.68 -3.86 -9.38
C LEU A 185 -0.19 -3.24 -10.46
N SER A 186 -1.42 -2.89 -10.10
CA SER A 186 -2.34 -2.19 -10.97
C SER A 186 -2.57 -0.79 -10.44
N ALA A 187 -2.46 0.23 -11.28
CA ALA A 187 -2.89 1.59 -10.97
C ALA A 187 -3.87 2.08 -12.02
N GLN A 188 -4.86 2.87 -11.62
CA GLN A 188 -5.76 3.55 -12.55
C GLN A 188 -6.10 4.95 -12.09
N ALA A 189 -6.34 5.84 -13.04
CA ALA A 189 -6.70 7.22 -12.76
C ALA A 189 -7.42 7.86 -13.96
N PRO A 190 -8.20 8.93 -13.74
CA PRO A 190 -8.69 9.79 -14.81
C PRO A 190 -7.54 10.36 -15.63
N ALA A 191 -7.73 10.56 -16.94
CA ALA A 191 -6.69 11.04 -17.84
C ALA A 191 -5.96 12.33 -17.37
N PRO A 192 -6.64 13.35 -16.77
CA PRO A 192 -5.96 14.57 -16.32
C PRO A 192 -4.89 14.37 -15.25
N VAL A 193 -4.98 13.31 -14.43
CA VAL A 193 -4.04 13.01 -13.34
C VAL A 193 -3.28 11.70 -13.56
N ALA A 194 -3.46 11.08 -14.73
CA ALA A 194 -2.89 9.78 -15.04
C ALA A 194 -1.37 9.78 -15.02
N GLU A 195 -0.73 10.77 -15.63
CA GLU A 195 0.73 10.84 -15.69
C GLU A 195 1.37 10.89 -14.30
N ALA A 196 0.88 11.77 -13.43
CA ALA A 196 1.34 11.88 -12.05
C ALA A 196 1.11 10.57 -11.27
N THR A 197 -0.07 9.94 -11.44
CA THR A 197 -0.38 8.66 -10.80
C THR A 197 0.58 7.55 -11.27
N MET A 198 0.89 7.49 -12.57
CA MET A 198 1.80 6.49 -13.11
C MET A 198 3.25 6.71 -12.69
N ALA A 199 3.66 7.96 -12.43
CA ALA A 199 4.95 8.27 -11.83
C ALA A 199 5.04 7.74 -10.39
N LEU A 200 3.97 7.90 -9.58
CA LEU A 200 3.89 7.32 -8.24
C LEU A 200 3.88 5.79 -8.28
N MET A 201 3.19 5.18 -9.25
CA MET A 201 3.22 3.73 -9.45
C MET A 201 4.63 3.23 -9.76
N GLU A 202 5.41 3.97 -10.55
CA GLU A 202 6.80 3.64 -10.87
C GLU A 202 7.73 3.74 -9.64
N GLU A 203 7.50 4.72 -8.75
CA GLU A 203 8.17 4.78 -7.44
C GLU A 203 7.84 3.55 -6.59
N VAL A 204 6.55 3.22 -6.47
CA VAL A 204 6.08 2.04 -5.74
C VAL A 204 6.75 0.78 -6.29
N ALA A 205 6.66 0.55 -7.60
CA ALA A 205 7.19 -0.64 -8.28
C ALA A 205 8.69 -0.84 -8.02
N ARG A 206 9.48 0.24 -8.14
CA ARG A 206 10.94 0.19 -7.92
C ARG A 206 11.31 -0.08 -6.45
N SER A 207 10.46 0.33 -5.52
CA SER A 207 10.72 0.19 -4.08
C SER A 207 10.33 -1.17 -3.47
N VAL A 208 9.62 -2.02 -4.24
CA VAL A 208 9.17 -3.34 -3.79
C VAL A 208 10.36 -4.24 -3.49
N GLN A 209 10.39 -4.80 -2.29
CA GLN A 209 11.39 -5.77 -1.85
C GLN A 209 10.70 -6.98 -1.22
N PRO A 210 11.28 -8.20 -1.32
CA PRO A 210 10.82 -9.35 -0.54
C PRO A 210 10.64 -9.02 0.94
N GLY A 211 9.54 -9.49 1.51
CA GLY A 211 9.32 -9.40 2.94
C GLY A 211 10.40 -10.19 3.66
N ARG A 212 10.87 -9.68 4.79
CA ARG A 212 11.72 -10.47 5.67
C ARG A 212 10.88 -11.65 6.18
N PRO A 213 11.45 -12.87 6.27
CA PRO A 213 10.80 -13.93 7.01
C PRO A 213 10.48 -13.42 8.41
N ALA A 214 9.29 -13.71 8.94
CA ALA A 214 9.04 -13.50 10.35
C ALA A 214 10.16 -14.21 11.14
N PRO A 215 10.74 -13.58 12.18
CA PRO A 215 11.71 -14.26 13.02
C PRO A 215 11.09 -15.56 13.53
N ALA A 216 11.83 -16.67 13.39
CA ALA A 216 11.40 -17.97 13.89
C ALA A 216 11.16 -17.85 15.40
N GLY A 217 9.91 -17.82 15.84
CA GLY A 217 9.55 -17.68 17.26
C GLY A 217 8.37 -16.75 17.59
N ALA A 218 7.88 -15.94 16.65
CA ALA A 218 6.72 -15.05 16.92
C ALA A 218 5.35 -15.78 16.92
N GLY A 219 5.32 -17.10 16.77
CA GLY A 219 4.12 -17.92 16.73
C GLY A 219 3.88 -18.67 18.04
N GLY A 220 3.68 -17.95 19.15
CA GLY A 220 3.52 -18.61 20.45
C GLY A 220 2.96 -17.71 21.54
N CYS A 221 1.70 -17.27 21.39
CA CYS A 221 0.82 -17.03 22.53
C CYS A 221 -0.52 -17.72 22.20
N HIS A 222 -0.76 -18.84 22.88
CA HIS A 222 -2.03 -19.57 22.88
C HIS A 222 -3.05 -18.87 23.77
#